data_AF-A0A7H8R8T3-F1
#
_entry.id   AF-A0A7H8R8T3-F1
#
_cell.length_a   1.000
_cell.length_b   1.000
_cell.length_c   1.000
_cell.angle_alpha   90.00
_cell.angle_beta   90.00
_cell.angle_gamma   90.00
#
_symmetry.space_group_name_H-M   'P 1'
#
loop_
_entity.id
_entity.type
_entity.pdbx_description
1 polymer ?
#
loop_
_entity_poly.entity_id
_entity_poly.type
_entity_poly.pdbx_seq_one_letter_code
_entity_poly.pdbx_strand_id
1 'polypeptide(L)'
;MKALNAEWGSFITQNPETRHDDDQRNRDFYDSPAGHKLITEVLTTDKTVLASQGEHNIPIRIYTAKASEFSHGVVIFFHSGGFTGGSLETEDDALGVPHNERNNPYAYPLWGQFHGLPKTYIQICDVDILRDDAVCYAQALRDAGVEVQESLYTDLPHIFWVYAQHLDVSKKAQGDCVQGLNWLLASTG
;
A
#
# COMPACT_ATOMS: atom_id res chain seq x y z
N MET A 1 -6.13 2.54 -23.30
CA MET A 1 -5.35 2.10 -22.13
C MET A 1 -4.18 1.27 -22.63
N LYS A 2 -2.93 1.73 -22.50
CA LYS A 2 -1.78 0.83 -22.67
C LYS A 2 -1.84 -0.18 -21.53
N ALA A 3 -1.77 -1.48 -21.82
CA ALA A 3 -1.72 -2.50 -20.79
C ALA A 3 -0.54 -2.19 -19.84
N LEU A 4 -0.79 -2.29 -18.53
CA LEU A 4 0.19 -2.03 -17.46
C LEU A 4 1.46 -2.88 -17.59
N ASN A 5 1.43 -3.94 -18.40
CA ASN A 5 2.56 -4.71 -18.86
C ASN A 5 2.13 -5.51 -20.13
N ALA A 6 2.99 -5.67 -21.14
CA ALA A 6 2.61 -6.31 -22.42
C ALA A 6 2.22 -7.79 -22.25
N GLU A 7 2.76 -8.43 -21.22
CA GLU A 7 2.54 -9.82 -20.84
C GLU A 7 1.12 -10.02 -20.28
N TRP A 8 0.63 -9.09 -19.46
CA TRP A 8 -0.78 -9.09 -19.01
C TRP A 8 -1.74 -8.86 -20.16
N GLY A 9 -1.43 -7.92 -21.05
CA GLY A 9 -2.24 -7.66 -22.25
C GLY A 9 -2.33 -8.89 -23.17
N SER A 10 -1.22 -9.61 -23.34
CA SER A 10 -1.16 -10.86 -24.10
C SER A 10 -2.01 -11.96 -23.44
N PHE A 11 -1.91 -12.12 -22.11
CA PHE A 11 -2.70 -13.10 -21.36
C PHE A 11 -4.21 -12.86 -21.50
N ILE A 12 -4.69 -11.63 -21.33
CA ILE A 12 -6.12 -11.29 -21.48
C ILE A 12 -6.60 -11.50 -22.92
N THR A 13 -5.74 -11.23 -23.92
CA THR A 13 -6.08 -11.49 -25.33
C THR A 13 -6.25 -12.98 -25.61
N GLN A 14 -5.46 -13.83 -24.96
CA GLN A 14 -5.52 -15.29 -25.07
C GLN A 14 -6.63 -15.91 -24.20
N ASN A 15 -7.09 -15.19 -23.17
CA ASN A 15 -8.10 -15.64 -22.22
C ASN A 15 -9.21 -14.59 -22.09
N PRO A 16 -10.03 -14.37 -23.13
CA PRO A 16 -11.00 -13.27 -23.17
C PRO A 16 -12.14 -13.40 -22.17
N GLU A 17 -12.40 -14.62 -21.66
CA GLU A 17 -13.42 -14.90 -20.64
C GLU A 17 -12.96 -14.60 -19.22
N THR A 18 -11.67 -14.27 -19.03
CA THR A 18 -11.11 -13.94 -17.72
C THR A 18 -11.74 -12.66 -17.18
N ARG A 19 -12.56 -12.79 -16.15
CA ARG A 19 -13.25 -11.67 -15.50
C ARG A 19 -12.36 -10.97 -14.50
N HIS A 20 -12.62 -9.68 -14.26
CA HIS A 20 -11.83 -8.93 -13.30
C HIS A 20 -12.02 -9.40 -11.84
N ASP A 21 -13.21 -9.90 -11.53
CA ASP A 21 -13.65 -10.37 -10.21
C ASP A 21 -13.43 -11.88 -9.98
N ASP A 22 -12.67 -12.54 -10.84
CA ASP A 22 -12.34 -13.96 -10.69
C ASP A 22 -11.13 -14.14 -9.75
N ASP A 23 -11.36 -14.80 -8.61
CA ASP A 23 -10.36 -15.11 -7.59
C ASP A 23 -9.23 -16.01 -8.09
N GLN A 24 -9.44 -16.74 -9.20
CA GLN A 24 -8.47 -17.64 -9.81
C GLN A 24 -7.62 -16.94 -10.89
N ARG A 25 -8.09 -15.81 -11.45
CA ARG A 25 -7.42 -15.06 -12.53
C ARG A 25 -5.94 -14.81 -12.26
N ASN A 26 -5.60 -14.32 -11.06
CA ASN A 26 -4.23 -13.93 -10.76
C ASN A 26 -3.31 -15.17 -10.71
N ARG A 27 -3.81 -16.30 -10.19
CA ARG A 27 -3.07 -17.57 -10.18
C ARG A 27 -2.84 -18.08 -11.60
N ASP A 28 -3.89 -18.08 -12.42
CA ASP A 28 -3.79 -18.53 -13.82
C ASP A 28 -2.82 -17.68 -14.65
N PHE A 29 -2.79 -16.36 -14.40
CA PHE A 29 -1.80 -15.48 -15.01
C PHE A 29 -0.38 -15.84 -14.56
N TYR A 30 -0.13 -16.00 -13.26
CA TYR A 30 1.21 -16.35 -12.76
C TYR A 30 1.70 -17.72 -13.23
N ASP A 31 0.80 -18.68 -13.37
CA ASP A 31 1.09 -20.03 -13.89
C ASP A 31 1.31 -20.03 -15.42
N SER A 32 0.89 -18.97 -16.13
CA SER A 32 1.10 -18.82 -17.57
C SER A 32 2.57 -18.51 -17.93
N PRO A 33 3.02 -18.78 -19.16
CA PRO A 33 4.34 -18.35 -19.64
C PRO A 33 4.58 -16.83 -19.53
N ALA A 34 3.51 -16.04 -19.66
CA ALA A 34 3.56 -14.58 -19.55
C ALA A 34 3.79 -14.12 -18.10
N GLY A 35 3.12 -14.75 -17.13
CA GLY A 35 3.34 -14.50 -15.71
C GLY A 35 4.73 -14.93 -15.25
N HIS A 36 5.21 -16.08 -15.71
CA HIS A 36 6.58 -16.54 -15.44
C HIS A 36 7.63 -15.54 -15.92
N LYS A 37 7.44 -14.96 -17.11
CA LYS A 37 8.34 -13.90 -17.61
C LYS A 37 8.35 -12.67 -16.69
N LEU A 38 7.20 -12.25 -16.20
CA LEU A 38 7.11 -11.10 -15.28
C LEU A 38 7.77 -11.38 -13.92
N ILE A 39 7.61 -12.59 -13.39
CA ILE A 39 8.29 -13.03 -12.16
C ILE A 39 9.81 -12.99 -12.33
N THR A 40 10.33 -13.23 -13.53
CA THR A 40 11.78 -13.12 -13.79
C THR A 40 12.31 -11.69 -13.84
N GLU A 41 11.45 -10.66 -13.88
CA GLU A 41 11.85 -9.24 -13.88
C GLU A 41 11.85 -8.61 -12.48
N VAL A 42 11.45 -9.36 -11.45
CA VAL A 42 11.44 -8.93 -10.05
C VAL A 42 12.49 -9.72 -9.26
N LEU A 43 13.41 -9.01 -8.62
CA LEU A 43 14.27 -9.58 -7.59
C LEU A 43 13.47 -9.70 -6.29
N THR A 44 13.33 -10.91 -5.79
CA THR A 44 12.73 -11.16 -4.47
C THR A 44 13.85 -11.37 -3.47
N THR A 45 13.87 -10.58 -2.40
CA THR A 45 14.79 -10.74 -1.28
C THR A 45 14.03 -10.98 0.00
N ASP A 46 14.18 -12.17 0.58
CA ASP A 46 13.70 -12.45 1.93
C ASP A 46 14.72 -11.95 2.94
N LYS A 47 14.25 -11.17 3.92
CA LYS A 47 15.06 -10.71 5.05
C LYS A 47 14.32 -10.99 6.34
N THR A 48 15.09 -11.19 7.39
CA THR A 48 14.58 -11.18 8.75
C THR A 48 15.05 -9.89 9.39
N VAL A 49 14.10 -9.07 9.81
CA VAL A 49 14.40 -7.87 10.61
C VAL A 49 14.18 -8.25 12.06
N LEU A 50 15.23 -8.12 12.87
CA LEU A 50 15.11 -8.27 14.31
C LEU A 50 14.25 -7.12 14.83
N ALA A 51 13.15 -7.44 15.50
CA ALA A 51 12.38 -6.44 16.22
C ALA A 51 13.32 -5.72 17.20
N SER A 52 13.13 -4.41 17.42
CA SER A 52 14.04 -3.57 18.21
C SER A 52 14.33 -4.10 19.63
N GLN A 53 13.40 -4.89 20.19
CA GLN A 53 13.52 -5.56 21.49
C GLN A 53 14.35 -6.85 21.48
N GLY A 54 14.79 -7.35 20.31
CA GLY A 54 15.66 -8.52 20.17
C GLY A 54 14.99 -9.88 20.37
N GLU A 55 13.70 -9.93 20.75
CA GLU A 55 13.01 -11.18 21.10
C GLU A 55 12.23 -11.82 19.95
N HIS A 56 12.01 -11.08 18.86
CA HIS A 56 11.20 -11.55 17.74
C HIS A 56 11.84 -11.19 16.40
N ASN A 57 11.80 -12.15 15.48
CA ASN A 57 12.31 -12.03 14.12
C ASN A 57 11.14 -11.82 13.18
N ILE A 58 11.07 -10.66 12.52
CA ILE A 58 10.01 -10.34 11.57
C ILE A 58 10.48 -10.77 10.17
N PRO A 59 9.86 -11.79 9.54
CA PRO A 59 10.15 -12.11 8.16
C PRO A 59 9.54 -11.02 7.26
N ILE A 60 10.37 -10.41 6.42
CA ILE A 60 9.94 -9.49 5.37
C ILE A 60 10.41 -10.00 4.01
N ARG A 61 9.62 -9.74 2.98
CA ARG A 61 9.96 -10.01 1.59
C ARG A 61 9.98 -8.70 0.81
N ILE A 62 11.11 -8.39 0.21
CA ILE A 62 11.33 -7.19 -0.59
C ILE A 62 11.27 -7.58 -2.06
N TYR A 63 10.40 -6.92 -2.81
CA TYR A 63 10.30 -7.09 -4.26
C TYR A 63 10.90 -5.86 -4.95
N THR A 64 11.98 -6.06 -5.72
CA THR A 64 12.69 -5.00 -6.41
C THR A 64 12.64 -5.24 -7.91
N ALA A 65 12.15 -4.29 -8.71
CA ALA A 65 12.22 -4.41 -10.16
C ALA A 65 13.69 -4.42 -10.64
N LYS A 66 14.04 -5.32 -11.57
CA LYS A 66 15.42 -5.45 -12.07
C LYS A 66 15.87 -4.30 -12.97
N ALA A 67 14.94 -3.54 -13.52
CA ALA A 67 15.20 -2.48 -14.48
C ALA A 67 14.53 -1.16 -14.07
N SER A 68 15.19 -0.33 -13.26
CA SER A 68 15.20 1.13 -13.45
C SER A 68 15.97 1.85 -12.35
N GLU A 69 16.64 2.93 -12.74
CA GLU A 69 17.21 3.95 -11.86
C GLU A 69 16.17 4.49 -10.86
N PHE A 70 16.66 4.86 -9.67
CA PHE A 70 15.88 5.26 -8.51
C PHE A 70 14.99 6.48 -8.77
N SER A 71 13.67 6.28 -8.83
CA SER A 71 12.63 7.28 -8.54
C SER A 71 11.24 6.67 -8.75
N HIS A 72 10.68 5.97 -7.75
CA HIS A 72 9.28 5.54 -7.86
C HIS A 72 8.53 5.88 -6.58
N GLY A 73 7.34 6.47 -6.78
CA GLY A 73 6.41 6.85 -5.72
C GLY A 73 6.10 5.67 -4.80
N VAL A 74 5.89 5.96 -3.52
CA VAL A 74 5.64 4.94 -2.51
C VAL A 74 4.14 4.89 -2.25
N VAL A 75 3.59 3.67 -2.25
CA VAL A 75 2.28 3.41 -1.65
C VAL A 75 2.52 3.00 -0.21
N ILE A 76 2.02 3.78 0.74
CA ILE A 76 2.08 3.46 2.17
C ILE A 76 0.71 2.97 2.59
N PHE A 77 0.63 1.73 3.07
CA PHE A 77 -0.54 1.22 3.76
C PHE A 77 -0.28 1.27 5.26
N PHE A 78 -1.08 2.04 5.99
CA PHE A 78 -1.17 1.89 7.45
C PHE A 78 -2.10 0.70 7.72
N HIS A 79 -1.58 -0.35 8.37
CA HIS A 79 -2.43 -1.44 8.85
C HIS A 79 -2.00 -1.92 10.26
N SER A 80 -2.94 -1.92 11.19
CA SER A 80 -2.94 -2.71 12.44
C SER A 80 -4.39 -2.95 12.91
N GLY A 81 -4.60 -4.02 13.70
CA GLY A 81 -5.78 -4.23 14.56
C GLY A 81 -7.19 -4.28 13.92
N GLY A 82 -7.78 -5.47 13.78
CA GLY A 82 -9.12 -5.63 13.17
C GLY A 82 -10.29 -4.99 13.96
N PHE A 83 -11.13 -4.25 13.24
CA PHE A 83 -12.57 -3.89 13.33
C PHE A 83 -13.36 -3.86 14.67
N THR A 84 -12.91 -4.44 15.79
CA THR A 84 -13.71 -4.61 17.02
C THR A 84 -12.98 -4.34 18.33
N GLY A 85 -11.76 -3.80 18.32
CA GLY A 85 -11.09 -3.40 19.55
C GLY A 85 -9.86 -2.52 19.33
N GLY A 86 -9.88 -1.33 19.95
CA GLY A 86 -8.71 -0.48 20.12
C GLY A 86 -9.04 0.97 20.52
N SER A 87 -8.05 1.68 21.04
CA SER A 87 -7.95 3.14 21.18
C SER A 87 -6.61 3.59 20.57
N LEU A 88 -6.36 4.90 20.42
CA LEU A 88 -5.03 5.41 20.02
C LEU A 88 -3.91 4.76 20.84
N GLU A 89 -4.14 4.59 22.15
CA GLU A 89 -3.20 3.96 23.06
C GLU A 89 -2.98 2.49 22.76
N THR A 90 -4.01 1.74 22.37
CA THR A 90 -3.81 0.35 21.97
C THR A 90 -3.18 0.22 20.59
N GLU A 91 -3.34 1.18 19.68
CA GLU A 91 -2.65 1.16 18.38
C GLU A 91 -1.17 1.49 18.54
N ASP A 92 -0.85 2.48 19.38
CA ASP A 92 0.52 2.76 19.82
C ASP A 92 1.18 1.51 20.42
N ASP A 93 0.44 0.79 21.26
CA ASP A 93 0.91 -0.42 21.95
C ASP A 93 0.78 -1.71 21.12
N ALA A 94 -0.04 -1.75 20.06
CA ALA A 94 -0.27 -2.93 19.22
C ALA A 94 0.99 -3.31 18.42
N LEU A 95 1.81 -2.31 18.11
CA LEU A 95 3.14 -2.51 17.53
C LEU A 95 4.20 -2.85 18.59
N GLY A 96 3.83 -2.84 19.88
CA GLY A 96 4.73 -3.08 21.00
C GLY A 96 5.79 -1.99 21.17
N VAL A 97 5.51 -0.76 20.71
CA VAL A 97 6.48 0.34 20.80
C VAL A 97 6.59 0.79 22.26
N PRO A 98 7.76 0.69 22.89
CA PRO A 98 7.93 1.14 24.27
C PRO A 98 7.53 2.59 24.45
N HIS A 99 6.91 2.94 25.58
CA HIS A 99 6.48 4.31 25.85
C HIS A 99 7.58 5.37 25.65
N ASN A 100 8.83 5.04 25.97
CA ASN A 100 9.99 5.92 25.80
C ASN A 100 10.46 6.07 24.34
N GLU A 101 9.91 5.29 23.41
CA GLU A 101 10.20 5.33 21.98
C GLU A 101 9.03 5.89 21.14
N ARG A 102 7.95 6.39 21.78
CA ARG A 102 6.79 6.96 21.06
C ARG A 102 7.06 8.28 20.31
N ASN A 103 8.27 8.81 20.43
CA ASN A 103 8.78 9.94 19.64
C ASN A 103 9.73 9.49 18.52
N ASN A 104 9.93 8.18 18.34
CA ASN A 104 10.82 7.65 17.31
C ASN A 104 10.17 7.83 15.92
N PRO A 105 10.79 8.62 15.02
CA PRO A 105 10.20 8.91 13.70
C PRO A 105 10.09 7.68 12.79
N TYR A 106 10.80 6.59 13.10
CA TYR A 106 10.68 5.32 12.37
C TYR A 106 9.48 4.49 12.79
N ALA A 107 8.95 4.71 14.00
CA ALA A 107 7.71 4.09 14.49
C ALA A 107 6.51 5.00 14.26
N TYR A 108 6.71 6.32 14.38
CA TYR A 108 5.68 7.35 14.29
C TYR A 108 6.07 8.38 13.22
N PRO A 109 5.70 8.16 11.95
CA PRO A 109 6.16 8.97 10.83
C PRO A 109 5.82 10.46 10.92
N LEU A 110 4.82 10.84 11.72
CA LEU A 110 4.47 12.24 11.99
C LEU A 110 5.61 13.03 12.66
N TRP A 111 6.52 12.36 13.37
CA TRP A 111 7.71 12.99 13.95
C TRP A 111 8.91 13.02 12.99
N GLY A 112 8.74 12.52 11.77
CA GLY A 112 9.78 12.39 10.76
C GLY A 112 10.12 13.67 10.01
N GLN A 113 11.08 13.56 9.08
CA GLN A 113 11.40 14.61 8.12
C GLN A 113 10.65 14.35 6.82
N PHE A 114 9.96 15.38 6.32
CA PHE A 114 9.07 15.26 5.16
C PHE A 114 9.68 15.76 3.85
N HIS A 115 10.73 16.58 3.91
CA HIS A 115 11.38 17.15 2.73
C HIS A 115 12.08 16.08 1.90
N GLY A 116 11.90 16.15 0.58
CA GLY A 116 12.53 15.21 -0.36
C GLY A 116 11.92 13.81 -0.35
N LEU A 117 10.80 13.61 0.37
CA LEU A 117 10.03 12.36 0.27
C LEU A 117 9.37 12.25 -1.12
N PRO A 118 9.18 11.01 -1.61
CA PRO A 118 8.55 10.79 -2.89
C PRO A 118 7.07 11.21 -2.86
N LYS A 119 6.51 11.47 -4.05
CA LYS A 119 5.06 11.64 -4.19
C LYS A 119 4.30 10.50 -3.54
N THR A 120 3.20 10.84 -2.87
CA THR A 120 2.51 9.93 -1.94
C THR A 120 1.01 9.92 -2.22
N TYR A 121 0.41 8.73 -2.25
CA TYR A 121 -1.03 8.54 -2.34
C TYR A 121 -1.56 7.88 -1.06
N ILE A 122 -2.66 8.39 -0.50
CA ILE A 122 -3.21 7.98 0.80
C ILE A 122 -4.70 7.65 0.67
N GLN A 123 -5.12 6.54 1.28
CA GLN A 123 -6.53 6.17 1.41
C GLN A 123 -6.97 6.34 2.87
N ILE A 124 -8.06 7.08 3.09
CA ILE A 124 -8.51 7.50 4.42
C ILE A 124 -9.93 7.00 4.64
N CYS A 125 -10.16 6.29 5.73
CA CYS A 125 -11.49 5.91 6.20
C CYS A 125 -11.97 6.93 7.22
N ASP A 126 -13.24 7.32 7.15
CA ASP A 126 -13.77 8.38 8.02
C ASP A 126 -14.11 7.91 9.44
N VAL A 127 -14.53 6.65 9.58
CA VAL A 127 -14.83 6.01 10.88
C VAL A 127 -13.62 5.18 11.32
N ASP A 128 -12.47 5.82 11.39
CA ASP A 128 -11.17 5.19 11.64
C ASP A 128 -10.39 6.01 12.67
N ILE A 129 -9.84 5.34 13.69
CA ILE A 129 -9.04 5.99 14.73
C ILE A 129 -7.73 6.58 14.17
N LEU A 130 -7.27 6.10 13.01
CA LEU A 130 -6.08 6.61 12.32
C LEU A 130 -6.38 7.72 11.31
N ARG A 131 -7.64 8.16 11.21
CA ARG A 131 -8.07 9.20 10.26
C ARG A 131 -7.25 10.48 10.42
N ASP A 132 -7.13 10.95 11.65
CA ASP A 132 -6.50 12.24 11.91
C ASP A 132 -4.98 12.17 11.69
N ASP A 133 -4.34 11.04 11.97
CA ASP A 133 -2.95 10.77 11.61
C ASP A 133 -2.73 10.86 10.10
N ALA A 134 -3.60 10.24 9.31
CA ALA A 134 -3.53 10.29 7.85
C ALA A 134 -3.69 11.72 7.31
N VAL A 135 -4.65 12.49 7.84
CA VAL A 135 -4.88 13.90 7.48
C VAL A 135 -3.68 14.76 7.85
N CYS A 136 -3.13 14.59 9.06
CA CYS A 136 -1.95 15.33 9.52
C CYS A 136 -0.71 15.00 8.69
N TYR A 137 -0.50 13.71 8.38
CA TYR A 137 0.65 13.26 7.60
C TYR A 137 0.61 13.80 6.18
N ALA A 138 -0.56 13.78 5.57
CA ALA A 138 -0.76 14.31 4.23
C ALA A 138 -0.54 15.83 4.17
N GLN A 139 -1.00 16.58 5.19
CA GLN A 139 -0.74 18.00 5.29
C GLN A 139 0.76 18.29 5.48
N ALA A 140 1.44 17.56 6.37
CA ALA A 140 2.88 17.72 6.61
C ALA A 140 3.72 17.45 5.35
N LEU A 141 3.34 16.44 4.55
CA LEU A 141 3.95 16.17 3.25
C LEU A 141 3.76 17.34 2.28
N ARG A 142 2.53 17.87 2.16
CA ARG A 142 2.24 19.03 1.30
C ARG A 142 3.05 20.26 1.71
N ASP A 143 3.11 20.54 3.01
CA ASP A 143 3.86 21.67 3.55
C ASP A 143 5.37 21.56 3.26
N ALA A 144 5.89 20.33 3.16
CA ALA A 144 7.27 20.03 2.77
C ALA A 144 7.51 19.99 1.24
N GLY A 145 6.49 20.33 0.43
CA GLY A 145 6.57 20.39 -1.03
C GLY A 145 6.44 19.03 -1.72
N VAL A 146 5.96 18.00 -1.02
CA VAL A 146 5.69 16.68 -1.61
C VAL A 146 4.34 16.71 -2.33
N GLU A 147 4.28 16.11 -3.51
CA GLU A 147 3.01 15.90 -4.21
C GLU A 147 2.18 14.82 -3.51
N VAL A 148 0.94 15.15 -3.13
CA VAL A 148 0.06 14.23 -2.38
C VAL A 148 -1.33 14.15 -3.00
N GLN A 149 -1.83 12.92 -3.17
CA GLN A 149 -3.23 12.63 -3.47
C GLN A 149 -3.88 11.79 -2.38
N GLU A 150 -5.17 12.01 -2.16
CA GLU A 150 -5.96 11.33 -1.14
C GLU A 150 -7.31 10.85 -1.67
N SER A 151 -7.78 9.71 -1.16
CA SER A 151 -9.18 9.27 -1.27
C SER A 151 -9.78 9.12 0.13
N LEU A 152 -10.76 9.96 0.47
CA LEU A 152 -11.53 9.86 1.71
C LEU A 152 -12.82 9.06 1.49
N TYR A 153 -13.07 8.08 2.36
CA TYR A 153 -14.27 7.27 2.36
C TYR A 153 -15.15 7.58 3.57
N THR A 154 -16.12 8.47 3.35
CA THR A 154 -17.10 8.92 4.37
C THR A 154 -17.93 7.76 4.93
N ASP A 155 -18.20 7.80 6.24
CA ASP A 155 -18.99 6.81 6.99
C ASP A 155 -18.44 5.37 6.96
N LEU A 156 -17.21 5.17 6.45
CA LEU A 156 -16.63 3.85 6.32
C LEU A 156 -15.50 3.62 7.33
N PRO A 157 -15.46 2.42 7.94
CA PRO A 157 -14.48 2.07 8.95
C PRO A 157 -13.16 1.55 8.38
N HIS A 158 -12.16 1.40 9.26
CA HIS A 158 -10.82 0.91 8.96
C HIS A 158 -10.85 -0.30 8.00
N ILE A 159 -10.15 -0.18 6.88
CA ILE A 159 -9.95 -1.21 5.83
C ILE A 159 -11.23 -1.96 5.38
N PHE A 160 -12.38 -1.29 5.38
CA PHE A 160 -13.69 -1.91 5.09
C PHE A 160 -13.71 -2.79 3.82
N TRP A 161 -12.92 -2.46 2.79
CA TRP A 161 -12.82 -3.19 1.54
C TRP A 161 -12.26 -4.61 1.68
N VAL A 162 -11.59 -4.94 2.79
CA VAL A 162 -11.11 -6.30 3.09
C VAL A 162 -12.27 -7.19 3.55
N TYR A 163 -13.19 -6.65 4.36
CA TYR A 163 -14.29 -7.42 4.95
C TYR A 163 -15.54 -7.48 4.08
N ALA A 164 -15.71 -6.52 3.17
CA ALA A 164 -16.91 -6.37 2.37
C ALA A 164 -16.59 -6.22 0.86
N GLN A 165 -15.70 -7.06 0.34
CA GLN A 165 -15.14 -6.98 -1.02
C GLN A 165 -16.19 -6.89 -2.15
N HIS A 166 -17.37 -7.49 -1.96
CA HIS A 166 -18.43 -7.55 -2.97
C HIS A 166 -19.25 -6.26 -3.08
N LEU A 167 -19.19 -5.37 -2.09
CA LEU A 167 -19.91 -4.09 -2.10
C LEU A 167 -19.30 -3.14 -3.15
N ASP A 168 -20.16 -2.34 -3.78
CA ASP A 168 -19.71 -1.39 -4.81
C ASP A 168 -18.74 -0.35 -4.26
N VAL A 169 -18.90 0.05 -3.00
CA VAL A 169 -17.98 0.97 -2.33
C VAL A 169 -16.59 0.35 -2.11
N SER A 170 -16.50 -0.96 -1.88
CA SER A 170 -15.23 -1.68 -1.76
C SER A 170 -14.54 -1.84 -3.11
N LYS A 171 -15.31 -2.15 -4.15
CA LYS A 171 -14.80 -2.17 -5.54
C LYS A 171 -14.30 -0.78 -5.96
N LYS A 172 -15.01 0.28 -5.54
CA LYS A 172 -14.56 1.67 -5.76
C LYS A 172 -13.22 1.91 -5.06
N ALA A 173 -13.07 1.56 -3.79
CA ALA A 173 -11.82 1.78 -3.06
C ALA A 173 -10.62 1.05 -3.68
N GLN A 174 -10.83 -0.18 -4.17
CA GLN A 174 -9.83 -0.91 -4.94
C GLN A 174 -9.49 -0.22 -6.27
N GLY A 175 -10.50 0.27 -6.99
CA GLY A 175 -10.31 1.04 -8.22
C GLY A 175 -9.55 2.35 -8.00
N ASP A 176 -9.87 3.07 -6.93
CA ASP A 176 -9.17 4.29 -6.50
C ASP A 176 -7.70 3.98 -6.18
N CYS A 177 -7.41 2.86 -5.52
CA CYS A 177 -6.03 2.41 -5.26
C CYS A 177 -5.24 2.19 -6.57
N VAL A 178 -5.86 1.57 -7.57
CA VAL A 178 -5.24 1.37 -8.89
C VAL A 178 -4.98 2.73 -9.57
N GLN A 179 -5.91 3.68 -9.47
CA GLN A 179 -5.74 5.03 -10.00
C GLN A 179 -4.62 5.79 -9.29
N GLY A 180 -4.56 5.72 -7.96
CA GLY A 180 -3.48 6.30 -7.17
C GLY A 180 -2.12 5.73 -7.55
N LEU A 181 -2.02 4.41 -7.76
CA LEU A 181 -0.79 3.78 -8.24
C LEU A 181 -0.40 4.26 -9.65
N ASN A 182 -1.37 4.36 -10.56
CA ASN A 182 -1.10 4.92 -11.90
C ASN A 182 -0.57 6.35 -11.82
N TRP A 183 -1.13 7.17 -10.93
CA TRP A 183 -0.63 8.52 -10.68
C TRP A 183 0.78 8.53 -10.08
N LEU A 184 1.09 7.62 -9.14
CA LEU A 184 2.44 7.42 -8.60
C LEU A 184 3.46 6.92 -9.65
N LEU A 185 3.01 6.25 -10.70
CA LEU A 185 3.91 5.75 -11.76
C LEU A 185 3.98 6.67 -12.98
N ALA A 186 3.05 7.62 -13.11
CA ALA A 186 3.10 8.62 -14.17
C ALA A 186 4.39 9.46 -14.02
N SER A 187 5.16 9.55 -15.10
CA SER A 187 6.34 10.41 -15.14
C SER A 187 5.93 11.86 -14.90
N THR A 188 6.54 12.50 -13.90
CA THR A 188 6.57 13.97 -13.83
C THR A 188 7.39 14.43 -15.03
N GLY A 189 6.72 15.06 -16.00
CA GLY A 189 7.34 15.54 -17.24
C GLY A 189 8.42 16.58 -17.02
#